data_AF-A0A2V2XHI5-F1
#
_entry.id   AF-A0A2V2XHI5-F1
#
_cell.length_a   1.000
_cell.length_b   1.000
_cell.length_c   1.000
_cell.angle_alpha   90.00
_cell.angle_beta   90.00
_cell.angle_gamma   90.00
#
_symmetry.space_group_name_H-M   'P 1'
#
loop_
_entity.id
_entity.type
_entity.pdbx_description
1 polymer ?
#
loop_
_entity_poly.entity_id
_entity_poly.type
_entity_poly.pdbx_seq_one_letter_code
_entity_poly.pdbx_strand_id
1 'polypeptide(L)'
;MSEREGFTLPRCLVEVLLREVSEQFAVDETARIVFNQFAEFIVGMSGKKNVSVGRKWACDQVNSVRHFQQHSRLHFIGQWKTKAHDLFKDWFAVHPTWNHGVLSHQALFVHLDMDAFFCSVVLAKEENAHMREKPVCIAAGKGNSDISSSNYIARSFGVRAGMYVNAAKELCPNLQVLSYDLPRCEEVIKCLYRLLFELCPDKVCIAVEVYSIDEVMIAFDTENHDVVKSYCANVLRQLELTTNCTASCGIGPNIMLSRIATQYAKPNGVYSILPQDVPELVGHMPFSEFMGLGAVL
;
A
#
# COMPACT_ATOMS: atom_id res chain seq x y z
N MET A 1 -32.09 19.89 6.80
CA MET A 1 -31.35 20.60 5.73
C MET A 1 -30.00 20.95 6.30
N SER A 2 -28.93 20.48 5.66
CA SER A 2 -27.56 20.43 6.18
C SER A 2 -26.95 21.83 6.36
N GLU A 3 -26.44 22.12 7.56
CA GLU A 3 -25.45 23.19 7.75
C GLU A 3 -24.09 22.65 7.29
N ARG A 4 -23.56 23.23 6.21
CA ARG A 4 -22.18 23.01 5.78
C ARG A 4 -21.28 23.88 6.66
N GLU A 5 -20.41 23.27 7.44
CA GLU A 5 -19.34 23.97 8.16
C GLU A 5 -18.36 24.56 7.14
N GLY A 6 -18.37 25.89 7.00
CA GLY A 6 -17.46 26.63 6.14
C GLY A 6 -16.10 26.85 6.82
N PHE A 7 -15.03 26.43 6.15
CA PHE A 7 -13.65 26.76 6.52
C PHE A 7 -13.45 28.29 6.51
N THR A 8 -12.96 28.87 7.60
CA THR A 8 -12.54 30.28 7.68
C THR A 8 -11.02 30.35 7.66
N LEU A 9 -10.43 30.97 6.64
CA LEU A 9 -8.99 31.17 6.55
C LEU A 9 -8.57 32.38 7.42
N PRO A 10 -7.45 32.29 8.18
CA PRO A 10 -6.92 33.44 8.92
C PRO A 10 -6.53 34.58 7.98
N ARG A 11 -6.78 35.83 8.39
CA ARG A 11 -6.49 37.05 7.62
C ARG A 11 -5.03 37.14 7.12
N CYS A 12 -4.07 36.61 7.88
CA CYS A 12 -2.68 36.49 7.45
C CYS A 12 -2.45 35.51 6.31
N LEU A 13 -3.20 34.40 6.24
CA LEU A 13 -3.08 33.43 5.14
C LEU A 13 -3.65 34.00 3.85
N VAL A 14 -4.72 34.79 3.96
CA VAL A 14 -5.30 35.54 2.84
C VAL A 14 -4.28 36.54 2.29
N GLU A 15 -3.61 37.32 3.13
CA GLU A 15 -2.60 38.29 2.67
C GLU A 15 -1.37 37.65 2.02
N VAL A 16 -0.95 36.45 2.47
CA VAL A 16 0.17 35.70 1.87
C VAL A 16 -0.23 35.08 0.53
N LEU A 17 -1.42 34.44 0.44
CA LEU A 17 -1.97 33.93 -0.81
C LEU A 17 -2.19 35.05 -1.84
N LEU A 18 -2.65 36.22 -1.39
CA LEU A 18 -2.84 37.37 -2.27
C LEU A 18 -1.51 37.91 -2.82
N ARG A 19 -0.42 37.85 -2.04
CA ARG A 19 0.93 38.23 -2.49
C ARG A 19 1.54 37.24 -3.46
N GLU A 20 1.50 35.93 -3.16
CA GLU A 20 2.08 34.90 -4.04
C GLU A 20 1.35 34.80 -5.39
N VAL A 21 0.03 34.98 -5.40
CA VAL A 21 -0.77 34.96 -6.64
C VAL A 21 -0.60 36.26 -7.42
N SER A 22 -0.43 37.41 -6.76
CA SER A 22 -0.11 38.68 -7.43
C SER A 22 1.23 38.67 -8.15
N GLU A 23 2.21 37.90 -7.67
CA GLU A 23 3.52 37.76 -8.33
C GLU A 23 3.48 36.79 -9.51
N GLN A 24 2.55 35.82 -9.54
CA GLN A 24 2.41 34.86 -10.63
C GLN A 24 1.52 35.32 -11.80
N PHE A 25 0.62 36.29 -11.60
CA PHE A 25 -0.38 36.70 -12.61
C PHE A 25 -0.22 38.15 -13.12
N ALA A 26 1.02 38.62 -13.28
CA ALA A 26 1.30 39.98 -13.76
C ALA A 26 1.07 40.20 -15.28
N VAL A 27 0.56 39.22 -16.04
CA VAL A 27 0.56 39.27 -17.52
C VAL A 27 -0.83 39.16 -18.17
N ASP A 28 -1.92 38.98 -17.41
CA ASP A 28 -3.27 38.84 -17.99
C ASP A 28 -4.34 39.63 -17.22
N GLU A 29 -4.95 40.61 -17.88
CA GLU A 29 -5.97 41.52 -17.34
C GLU A 29 -7.28 40.79 -16.99
N THR A 30 -7.53 39.64 -17.61
CA THR A 30 -8.70 38.78 -17.37
C THR A 30 -8.61 38.06 -16.03
N ALA A 31 -7.43 37.57 -15.66
CA ALA A 31 -7.19 36.87 -14.39
C ALA A 31 -7.36 37.81 -13.18
N ARG A 32 -7.04 39.09 -13.36
CA ARG A 32 -7.11 40.12 -12.33
C ARG A 32 -8.54 40.49 -11.94
N ILE A 33 -9.48 40.44 -12.88
CA ILE A 33 -10.92 40.70 -12.63
C ILE A 33 -11.56 39.56 -11.84
N VAL A 34 -11.27 38.31 -12.21
CA VAL A 34 -11.76 37.11 -11.51
C VAL A 34 -11.25 37.07 -10.07
N PHE A 35 -9.99 37.45 -9.87
CA PHE A 35 -9.36 37.49 -8.56
C PHE A 35 -9.95 38.58 -7.65
N ASN A 36 -10.23 39.77 -8.16
CA ASN A 36 -10.87 40.84 -7.38
C ASN A 36 -12.29 40.48 -6.94
N GLN A 37 -13.07 39.79 -7.79
CA GLN A 37 -14.40 39.27 -7.40
C GLN A 37 -14.29 38.19 -6.31
N PHE A 38 -13.26 37.35 -6.36
CA PHE A 38 -13.01 36.31 -5.36
C PHE A 38 -12.53 36.90 -4.01
N ALA A 39 -11.74 37.98 -4.04
CA ALA A 39 -11.25 38.67 -2.84
C ALA A 39 -12.39 39.39 -2.09
N GLU A 40 -13.34 40.02 -2.79
CA GLU A 40 -14.51 40.64 -2.18
C GLU A 40 -15.44 39.61 -1.50
N PHE A 41 -15.56 38.41 -2.08
CA PHE A 41 -16.31 37.30 -1.50
C PHE A 41 -15.71 36.82 -0.16
N ILE A 42 -14.37 36.77 -0.05
CA ILE A 42 -13.66 36.34 1.16
C ILE A 42 -13.81 37.38 2.30
N VAL A 43 -13.76 38.67 1.97
CA VAL A 43 -13.86 39.76 2.98
C VAL A 43 -15.28 39.90 3.54
N GLY A 44 -16.32 39.60 2.74
CA GLY A 44 -17.72 39.69 3.15
C GLY A 44 -18.17 38.68 4.22
N MET A 45 -17.38 37.64 4.52
CA MET A 45 -17.77 36.57 5.46
C MET A 45 -17.31 36.79 6.91
N SER A 46 -16.61 37.89 7.21
CA SER A 46 -16.03 38.13 8.54
C SER A 46 -16.95 38.96 9.45
N GLY A 47 -17.97 38.33 10.02
CA GLY A 47 -18.84 38.98 10.99
C GLY A 47 -19.71 38.05 11.81
N LYS A 48 -19.17 37.48 12.91
CA LYS A 48 -19.79 37.31 14.25
C LYS A 48 -18.96 36.39 15.17
N LYS A 49 -19.23 36.50 16.48
CA LYS A 49 -18.34 36.29 17.64
C LYS A 49 -18.17 34.83 18.13
N ASN A 50 -17.00 34.63 18.76
CA ASN A 50 -16.46 33.51 19.57
C ASN A 50 -17.43 32.66 20.40
N VAL A 51 -17.15 31.35 20.46
CA VAL A 51 -17.14 30.54 21.69
C VAL A 51 -15.94 29.56 21.66
N SER A 52 -15.23 29.48 22.77
CA SER A 52 -13.94 28.78 22.96
C SER A 52 -14.09 27.36 23.50
N VAL A 53 -13.43 26.36 22.88
CA VAL A 53 -12.89 25.17 23.58
C VAL A 53 -11.55 24.80 22.93
N GLY A 54 -10.50 24.68 23.76
CA GLY A 54 -9.11 24.66 23.33
C GLY A 54 -8.64 23.41 22.59
N ARG A 55 -8.04 23.63 21.42
CA ARG A 55 -6.78 22.99 21.03
C ARG A 55 -5.80 24.10 20.68
N LYS A 56 -4.72 24.21 21.42
CA LYS A 56 -3.61 25.11 21.11
C LYS A 56 -2.84 24.46 19.96
N TRP A 57 -3.26 24.70 18.72
CA TRP A 57 -2.44 24.41 17.56
C TRP A 57 -1.23 25.33 17.67
N ALA A 58 -0.05 24.77 17.96
CA ALA A 58 1.17 25.56 18.04
C ALA A 58 1.41 26.17 16.66
N CYS A 59 1.62 27.49 16.60
CA CYS A 59 1.95 28.22 15.38
C CYS A 59 3.23 27.70 14.70
N ASP A 60 3.98 26.85 15.40
CA ASP A 60 5.21 26.20 14.97
C ASP A 60 4.97 24.94 14.13
N GLN A 61 3.72 24.43 14.05
CA GLN A 61 3.31 23.45 13.05
C GLN A 61 3.11 24.14 11.71
N VAL A 62 4.20 24.65 11.15
CA VAL A 62 4.31 24.96 9.73
C VAL A 62 3.92 23.70 8.96
N ASN A 63 3.18 23.84 7.86
CA ASN A 63 2.90 22.81 6.85
C ASN A 63 4.20 22.17 6.33
N SER A 64 4.85 21.34 7.14
CA SER A 64 6.12 20.72 6.80
C SER A 64 5.80 19.51 5.95
N VAL A 65 6.04 19.64 4.65
CA VAL A 65 5.97 18.53 3.70
C VAL A 65 6.79 17.34 4.23
N ARG A 66 7.94 17.59 4.87
CA ARG A 66 8.74 16.55 5.50
C ARG A 66 7.99 15.81 6.62
N HIS A 67 7.31 16.54 7.50
CA HIS A 67 6.52 15.91 8.56
C HIS A 67 5.37 15.08 7.97
N PHE A 68 4.67 15.58 6.96
CA PHE A 68 3.62 14.83 6.26
C PHE A 68 4.18 13.56 5.61
N GLN A 69 5.31 13.67 4.91
CA GLN A 69 5.99 12.55 4.24
C GLN A 69 6.43 11.46 5.21
N GLN A 70 6.96 11.84 6.38
CA GLN A 70 7.43 10.89 7.41
C GLN A 70 6.30 10.06 8.02
N HIS A 71 5.07 10.58 8.03
CA HIS A 71 3.92 9.93 8.65
C HIS A 71 2.90 9.39 7.63
N SER A 72 3.14 9.62 6.33
CA SER A 72 2.24 9.20 5.25
C SER A 72 2.61 7.82 4.72
N ARG A 73 1.76 6.83 4.97
CA ARG A 73 1.88 5.48 4.40
C ARG A 73 1.90 5.51 2.87
N LEU A 74 1.09 6.37 2.25
CA LEU A 74 0.94 6.43 0.80
C LEU A 74 2.20 7.01 0.16
N HIS A 75 2.83 7.98 0.82
CA HIS A 75 4.13 8.48 0.40
C HIS A 75 5.20 7.38 0.50
N PHE A 76 5.22 6.64 1.62
CA PHE A 76 6.15 5.52 1.81
C PHE A 76 5.99 4.43 0.73
N ILE A 77 4.75 4.00 0.46
CA ILE A 77 4.45 3.01 -0.60
C ILE A 77 4.84 3.57 -1.98
N GLY A 78 4.48 4.83 -2.27
CA GLY A 78 4.72 5.45 -3.58
C GLY A 78 6.19 5.62 -3.94
N GLN A 79 7.09 5.64 -2.95
CA GLN A 79 8.54 5.70 -3.18
C GLN A 79 9.19 4.33 -3.40
N TRP A 80 8.49 3.24 -3.06
CA TRP A 80 9.12 1.93 -2.96
C TRP A 80 9.65 1.43 -4.30
N LYS A 81 8.90 1.63 -5.40
CA LYS A 81 9.32 1.19 -6.73
C LYS A 81 10.69 1.75 -7.12
N THR A 82 10.92 3.04 -6.88
CA THR A 82 12.21 3.69 -7.15
C THR A 82 13.30 3.16 -6.24
N LYS A 83 13.03 3.06 -4.92
CA LYS A 83 14.00 2.52 -3.96
C LYS A 83 14.43 1.08 -4.29
N ALA A 84 13.47 0.21 -4.63
CA ALA A 84 13.74 -1.17 -4.99
C ALA A 84 14.60 -1.26 -6.26
N HIS A 85 14.36 -0.40 -7.24
CA HIS A 85 15.16 -0.34 -8.45
C HIS A 85 16.63 0.03 -8.17
N ASP A 86 16.87 1.01 -7.30
CA ASP A 86 18.24 1.37 -6.90
C ASP A 86 18.91 0.26 -6.09
N LEU A 87 18.17 -0.38 -5.17
CA LEU A 87 18.67 -1.55 -4.42
C LEU A 87 19.08 -2.69 -5.36
N PHE A 88 18.29 -2.99 -6.39
CA PHE A 88 18.61 -4.06 -7.33
C PHE A 88 19.87 -3.75 -8.14
N LYS A 89 20.06 -2.48 -8.55
CA LYS A 89 21.32 -2.08 -9.23
C LYS A 89 22.54 -2.36 -8.37
N ASP A 90 22.49 -1.96 -7.10
CA ASP A 90 23.60 -2.16 -6.17
C ASP A 90 23.84 -3.66 -5.91
N TRP A 91 22.77 -4.44 -5.74
CA TRP A 91 22.89 -5.88 -5.52
C TRP A 91 23.42 -6.62 -6.74
N PHE A 92 23.00 -6.25 -7.95
CA PHE A 92 23.46 -6.89 -9.18
C PHE A 92 24.91 -6.52 -9.53
N ALA A 93 25.41 -5.37 -9.05
CA ALA A 93 26.83 -5.06 -9.13
C ALA A 93 27.69 -6.02 -8.28
N VAL A 94 27.17 -6.46 -7.14
CA VAL A 94 27.85 -7.41 -6.22
C VAL A 94 27.60 -8.87 -6.61
N HIS A 95 26.39 -9.18 -7.10
CA HIS A 95 25.94 -10.51 -7.50
C HIS A 95 25.43 -10.49 -8.95
N PRO A 96 26.32 -10.46 -9.96
CA PRO A 96 25.91 -10.36 -11.36
C PRO A 96 24.99 -11.49 -11.83
N THR A 97 25.09 -12.67 -11.22
CA THR A 97 24.25 -13.84 -11.55
C THR A 97 22.79 -13.66 -11.19
N TRP A 98 22.43 -12.73 -10.31
CA TRP A 98 21.03 -12.44 -9.97
C TRP A 98 20.30 -11.66 -11.07
N ASN A 99 21.05 -11.03 -11.99
CA ASN A 99 20.48 -10.28 -13.08
C ASN A 99 20.37 -11.16 -14.34
N HIS A 100 19.20 -11.77 -14.54
CA HIS A 100 18.92 -12.58 -15.73
C HIS A 100 18.64 -11.74 -17.00
N GLY A 101 18.64 -10.41 -16.89
CA GLY A 101 18.37 -9.53 -18.02
C GLY A 101 16.94 -9.64 -18.54
N VAL A 102 16.79 -9.46 -19.86
CA VAL A 102 15.50 -9.58 -20.54
C VAL A 102 15.30 -11.05 -20.94
N LEU A 103 14.21 -11.65 -20.47
CA LEU A 103 13.85 -13.01 -20.84
C LEU A 103 13.51 -13.09 -22.34
N SER A 104 13.99 -14.14 -23.01
CA SER A 104 13.67 -14.40 -24.43
C SER A 104 12.21 -14.78 -24.65
N HIS A 105 11.59 -15.37 -23.62
CA HIS A 105 10.18 -15.74 -23.57
C HIS A 105 9.70 -15.75 -22.12
N GLN A 106 8.40 -15.57 -21.91
CA GLN A 106 7.74 -15.61 -20.60
C GLN A 106 6.65 -16.68 -20.65
N ALA A 107 6.82 -17.73 -19.86
CA ALA A 107 5.97 -18.91 -19.88
C ALA A 107 4.99 -18.93 -18.69
N LEU A 108 5.50 -18.64 -17.48
CA LEU A 108 4.70 -18.62 -16.26
C LEU A 108 4.86 -17.30 -15.51
N PHE A 109 3.78 -16.89 -14.86
CA PHE A 109 3.72 -15.67 -14.06
C PHE A 109 3.39 -16.04 -12.63
N VAL A 110 4.13 -15.45 -11.69
CA VAL A 110 3.89 -15.55 -10.26
C VAL A 110 3.60 -14.16 -9.72
N HIS A 111 2.43 -14.02 -9.12
CA HIS A 111 2.16 -12.89 -8.25
C HIS A 111 2.40 -13.32 -6.82
N LEU A 112 3.21 -12.57 -6.08
CA LEU A 112 3.45 -12.79 -4.66
C LEU A 112 3.05 -11.53 -3.90
N ASP A 113 2.29 -11.72 -2.82
CA ASP A 113 1.71 -10.66 -2.00
C ASP A 113 1.82 -11.04 -0.51
N MET A 114 2.44 -10.16 0.29
CA MET A 114 2.58 -10.34 1.75
C MET A 114 1.22 -10.34 2.47
N ASP A 115 0.99 -11.33 3.33
CA ASP A 115 -0.29 -11.46 4.01
C ASP A 115 -0.46 -10.42 5.10
N ALA A 116 -1.52 -9.60 4.99
CA ALA A 116 -1.82 -8.54 5.95
C ALA A 116 -0.60 -7.66 6.31
N PHE A 117 0.26 -7.38 5.33
CA PHE A 117 1.64 -6.90 5.47
C PHE A 117 1.94 -6.04 6.72
N PHE A 118 1.44 -4.80 6.79
CA PHE A 118 1.75 -3.90 7.92
C PHE A 118 1.38 -4.49 9.29
N CYS A 119 0.27 -5.24 9.36
CA CYS A 119 -0.17 -5.87 10.59
C CYS A 119 0.73 -7.04 10.97
N SER A 120 1.07 -7.89 9.99
CA SER A 120 1.95 -9.04 10.18
C SER A 120 3.35 -8.61 10.63
N VAL A 121 3.90 -7.54 10.04
CA VAL A 121 5.20 -6.97 10.46
C VAL A 121 5.20 -6.54 11.92
N VAL A 122 4.14 -5.86 12.37
CA VAL A 122 4.04 -5.40 13.76
C VAL A 122 3.83 -6.57 14.73
N LEU A 123 3.01 -7.56 14.36
CA LEU A 123 2.72 -8.75 15.17
C LEU A 123 3.85 -9.78 15.19
N ALA A 124 4.75 -9.76 14.21
CA ALA A 124 5.95 -10.58 14.16
C ALA A 124 6.94 -10.25 15.29
N LYS A 125 6.89 -9.03 15.83
CA LYS A 125 7.74 -8.61 16.95
C LYS A 125 7.37 -9.34 18.23
N GLU A 126 8.37 -9.76 18.99
CA GLU A 126 8.15 -10.55 20.20
C GLU A 126 7.44 -9.75 21.31
N GLU A 127 7.68 -8.45 21.39
CA GLU A 127 6.93 -7.53 22.27
C GLU A 127 5.41 -7.57 22.03
N ASN A 128 4.99 -7.90 20.81
CA ASN A 128 3.59 -7.99 20.40
C ASN A 128 3.06 -9.43 20.32
N ALA A 129 3.82 -10.44 20.78
CA ALA A 129 3.42 -11.84 20.74
C ALA A 129 2.05 -12.08 21.40
N HIS A 130 1.80 -11.41 22.52
CA HIS A 130 0.53 -11.45 23.26
C HIS A 130 -0.69 -10.86 22.51
N MET A 131 -0.48 -10.26 21.33
CA MET A 131 -1.53 -9.70 20.47
C MET A 131 -1.84 -10.56 19.24
N ARG A 132 -1.07 -11.61 18.95
CA ARG A 132 -1.23 -12.43 17.73
C ARG A 132 -2.61 -13.11 17.64
N GLU A 133 -3.19 -13.45 18.79
CA GLU A 133 -4.53 -14.07 18.90
C GLU A 133 -5.68 -13.07 19.06
N LYS A 134 -5.41 -11.75 18.95
CA LYS A 134 -6.41 -10.70 19.12
C LYS A 134 -6.76 -10.05 17.78
N PRO A 135 -7.96 -9.46 17.63
CA PRO A 135 -8.28 -8.64 16.47
C PRO A 135 -7.41 -7.38 16.50
N VAL A 136 -6.55 -7.21 15.49
CA VAL A 136 -5.57 -6.12 15.43
C VAL A 136 -5.63 -5.44 14.05
N CYS A 137 -5.57 -4.11 14.05
CA CYS A 137 -5.37 -3.31 12.85
C CYS A 137 -4.26 -2.27 13.02
N ILE A 138 -3.74 -1.80 11.88
CA ILE A 138 -2.73 -0.75 11.81
C ILE A 138 -3.35 0.52 11.25
N ALA A 139 -3.18 1.63 11.96
CA ALA A 139 -3.64 2.95 11.55
C ALA A 139 -2.67 4.05 12.03
N ALA A 140 -2.68 5.21 11.37
CA ALA A 140 -1.87 6.36 11.79
C ALA A 140 -2.42 7.01 13.07
N GLY A 141 -3.74 6.95 13.26
CA GLY A 141 -4.42 7.56 14.38
C GLY A 141 -5.63 6.77 14.85
N LYS A 142 -6.51 7.45 15.57
CA LYS A 142 -7.78 6.91 16.13
C LYS A 142 -8.97 7.62 15.49
N GLY A 143 -10.19 7.12 15.72
CA GLY A 143 -11.42 7.75 15.24
C GLY A 143 -11.54 7.64 13.71
N ASN A 144 -11.48 8.77 13.01
CA ASN A 144 -11.63 8.84 11.55
C ASN A 144 -10.33 8.57 10.78
N SER A 145 -9.38 7.86 11.39
CA SER A 145 -8.17 7.41 10.69
C SER A 145 -8.49 6.18 9.85
N ASP A 146 -7.95 6.11 8.64
CA ASP A 146 -8.03 4.91 7.81
C ASP A 146 -7.21 3.76 8.41
N ILE A 147 -7.77 2.56 8.34
CA ILE A 147 -7.05 1.32 8.57
C ILE A 147 -6.22 0.99 7.33
N SER A 148 -4.93 0.72 7.53
CA SER A 148 -4.02 0.29 6.46
C SER A 148 -4.03 -1.20 6.25
N SER A 149 -4.00 -1.94 7.35
CA SER A 149 -3.99 -3.39 7.34
C SER A 149 -4.66 -3.88 8.62
N SER A 150 -5.28 -5.05 8.53
CA SER A 150 -5.89 -5.77 9.64
C SER A 150 -5.53 -7.24 9.52
N ASN A 151 -5.34 -7.92 10.66
CA ASN A 151 -5.10 -9.36 10.66
C ASN A 151 -6.39 -10.12 10.31
N TYR A 152 -6.25 -11.40 9.95
CA TYR A 152 -7.39 -12.22 9.51
C TYR A 152 -8.46 -12.38 10.60
N ILE A 153 -8.08 -12.34 11.88
CA ILE A 153 -9.02 -12.33 13.02
C ILE A 153 -9.90 -11.07 12.95
N ALA A 154 -9.33 -9.88 12.76
CA ALA A 154 -10.13 -8.67 12.59
C ALA A 154 -10.98 -8.71 11.31
N ARG A 155 -10.45 -9.27 10.21
CA ARG A 155 -11.19 -9.42 8.94
C ARG A 155 -12.42 -10.32 9.07
N SER A 156 -12.41 -11.34 9.94
CA SER A 156 -13.59 -12.19 10.17
C SER A 156 -14.75 -11.44 10.83
N PHE A 157 -14.47 -10.33 11.53
CA PHE A 157 -15.50 -9.40 12.04
C PHE A 157 -15.93 -8.34 11.01
N GLY A 158 -15.42 -8.40 9.78
CA GLY A 158 -15.73 -7.43 8.72
C GLY A 158 -14.82 -6.20 8.70
N VAL A 159 -13.77 -6.14 9.53
CA VAL A 159 -12.79 -5.05 9.50
C VAL A 159 -11.91 -5.15 8.26
N ARG A 160 -11.94 -4.13 7.40
CA ARG A 160 -11.20 -4.09 6.12
C ARG A 160 -10.22 -2.92 6.06
N ALA A 161 -9.19 -3.05 5.23
CA ALA A 161 -8.34 -1.93 4.86
C ALA A 161 -9.19 -0.84 4.17
N GLY A 162 -8.85 0.44 4.40
CA GLY A 162 -9.60 1.60 3.92
C GLY A 162 -10.81 1.98 4.80
N MET A 163 -11.21 1.15 5.76
CA MET A 163 -12.26 1.50 6.73
C MET A 163 -11.74 2.47 7.79
N TYR A 164 -12.57 3.40 8.27
CA TYR A 164 -12.24 4.23 9.43
C TYR A 164 -12.20 3.41 10.73
N VAL A 165 -11.28 3.76 11.63
CA VAL A 165 -11.11 3.08 12.92
C VAL A 165 -12.36 3.09 13.79
N ASN A 166 -13.16 4.17 13.77
CA ASN A 166 -14.44 4.22 14.50
C ASN A 166 -15.44 3.18 13.99
N ALA A 167 -15.67 3.13 12.68
CA ALA A 167 -16.56 2.13 12.06
C ALA A 167 -16.07 0.70 12.33
N ALA A 168 -14.76 0.48 12.26
CA ALA A 168 -14.19 -0.83 12.59
C ALA A 168 -14.37 -1.23 14.05
N LYS A 169 -14.37 -0.28 14.98
CA LYS A 169 -14.64 -0.54 16.41
C LYS A 169 -16.12 -0.80 16.70
N GLU A 170 -17.03 -0.28 15.89
CA GLU A 170 -18.44 -0.66 15.97
C GLU A 170 -18.64 -2.13 15.58
N LEU A 171 -17.93 -2.59 14.54
CA LEU A 171 -17.94 -4.00 14.11
C LEU A 171 -17.20 -4.92 15.10
N CYS A 172 -16.09 -4.45 15.66
CA CYS A 172 -15.25 -5.21 16.58
C CYS A 172 -14.86 -4.33 17.79
N PRO A 173 -15.66 -4.30 18.87
CA PRO A 173 -15.39 -3.46 20.04
C PRO A 173 -14.04 -3.72 20.72
N ASN A 174 -13.54 -4.95 20.62
CA ASN A 174 -12.25 -5.38 21.19
C ASN A 174 -11.05 -5.12 20.25
N LEU A 175 -11.24 -4.42 19.13
CA LEU A 175 -10.21 -4.16 18.12
C LEU A 175 -9.03 -3.36 18.70
N GLN A 176 -7.84 -3.95 18.61
CA GLN A 176 -6.59 -3.30 18.97
C GLN A 176 -6.07 -2.50 17.78
N VAL A 177 -5.65 -1.26 18.02
CA VAL A 177 -5.12 -0.36 16.98
C VAL A 177 -3.67 -0.07 17.30
N LEU A 178 -2.77 -0.49 16.42
CA LEU A 178 -1.33 -0.28 16.56
C LEU A 178 -0.81 0.69 15.49
N SER A 179 0.35 1.26 15.75
CA SER A 179 1.07 2.14 14.81
C SER A 179 1.96 1.32 13.86
N TYR A 180 2.38 1.94 12.76
CA TYR A 180 3.28 1.32 11.80
C TYR A 180 4.68 1.10 12.36
N ASP A 181 5.37 0.09 11.83
CA ASP A 181 6.81 -0.08 11.93
C ASP A 181 7.42 -0.06 10.51
N LEU A 182 7.48 1.14 9.92
CA LEU A 182 7.93 1.32 8.52
C LEU A 182 9.39 0.87 8.30
N PRO A 183 10.34 1.12 9.22
CA PRO A 183 11.70 0.57 9.09
C PRO A 183 11.71 -0.95 9.00
N ARG A 184 10.96 -1.64 9.87
CA ARG A 184 10.88 -3.11 9.81
C ARG A 184 10.19 -3.60 8.54
N CYS A 185 9.19 -2.88 8.03
CA CYS A 185 8.57 -3.20 6.75
C CYS A 185 9.61 -3.23 5.63
N GLU A 186 10.48 -2.22 5.57
CA GLU A 186 11.56 -2.15 4.59
C GLU A 186 12.56 -3.30 4.74
N GLU A 187 12.92 -3.69 5.97
CA GLU A 187 13.78 -4.86 6.24
C GLU A 187 13.16 -6.17 5.73
N VAL A 188 11.87 -6.39 5.99
CA VAL A 188 11.16 -7.62 5.58
C VAL A 188 11.11 -7.73 4.06
N ILE A 189 10.82 -6.65 3.34
CA ILE A 189 10.76 -6.69 1.87
C ILE A 189 12.15 -6.81 1.24
N LYS A 190 13.17 -6.18 1.82
CA LYS A 190 14.57 -6.44 1.42
C LYS A 190 14.92 -7.93 1.58
N CYS A 191 14.48 -8.56 2.67
CA CYS A 191 14.64 -10.00 2.85
C CYS A 191 13.91 -10.80 1.77
N LEU A 192 12.67 -10.46 1.45
CA LEU A 192 11.89 -11.10 0.39
C LEU A 192 12.62 -11.04 -0.96
N TYR A 193 13.00 -9.86 -1.44
CA TYR A 193 13.67 -9.75 -2.74
C TYR A 193 15.00 -10.49 -2.77
N ARG A 194 15.76 -10.44 -1.67
CA ARG A 194 17.01 -11.20 -1.55
C ARG A 194 16.76 -12.70 -1.69
N LEU A 195 15.76 -13.24 -1.00
CA LEU A 195 15.39 -14.66 -1.11
C LEU A 195 14.92 -15.03 -2.53
N LEU A 196 14.22 -14.13 -3.22
CA LEU A 196 13.81 -14.38 -4.60
C LEU A 196 15.01 -14.60 -5.53
N PHE A 197 16.06 -13.80 -5.39
CA PHE A 197 17.27 -13.95 -6.20
C PHE A 197 18.19 -15.08 -5.70
N GLU A 198 18.41 -15.19 -4.39
CA GLU A 198 19.29 -16.22 -3.79
C GLU A 198 18.80 -17.64 -4.05
N LEU A 199 17.49 -17.87 -4.04
CA LEU A 199 16.89 -19.20 -4.18
C LEU A 199 16.50 -19.52 -5.62
N CYS A 200 16.77 -18.64 -6.59
CA CYS A 200 16.40 -18.88 -7.98
C CYS A 200 17.11 -20.13 -8.52
N PRO A 201 16.41 -21.09 -9.15
CA PRO A 201 17.04 -22.31 -9.66
C PRO A 201 18.04 -22.01 -10.79
N ASP A 202 19.20 -22.67 -10.80
CA ASP A 202 20.30 -22.42 -11.76
C ASP A 202 19.92 -22.51 -13.26
N LYS A 203 18.86 -23.25 -13.59
CA LYS A 203 18.42 -23.49 -14.97
C LYS A 203 17.14 -22.73 -15.35
N VAL A 204 16.76 -21.76 -14.53
CA VAL A 204 15.52 -20.99 -14.69
C VAL A 204 15.88 -19.51 -14.59
N CYS A 205 15.49 -18.74 -15.60
CA CYS A 205 15.62 -17.29 -15.57
C CYS A 205 14.30 -16.67 -15.12
N ILE A 206 14.43 -15.64 -14.29
CA ILE A 206 13.30 -14.83 -13.82
C ILE A 206 13.46 -13.36 -14.17
N ALA A 207 12.35 -12.70 -14.47
CA ALA A 207 12.24 -11.24 -14.50
C ALA A 207 11.30 -10.79 -13.37
N VAL A 208 11.78 -9.88 -12.53
CA VAL A 208 11.06 -9.41 -11.34
C VAL A 208 10.59 -7.97 -11.56
N GLU A 209 9.29 -7.73 -11.41
CA GLU A 209 8.68 -6.40 -11.42
C GLU A 209 8.04 -6.06 -10.07
N VAL A 210 8.39 -4.89 -9.56
CA VAL A 210 7.86 -4.34 -8.30
C VAL A 210 6.55 -3.59 -8.57
N TYR A 211 5.45 -4.12 -8.03
CA TYR A 211 4.11 -3.54 -8.16
C TYR A 211 3.80 -2.59 -6.99
N SER A 212 4.04 -3.05 -5.76
CA SER A 212 3.93 -2.26 -4.54
C SER A 212 5.09 -2.60 -3.59
N ILE A 213 5.01 -2.15 -2.33
CA ILE A 213 5.97 -2.58 -1.32
C ILE A 213 5.82 -4.06 -0.95
N ASP A 214 4.60 -4.56 -0.93
CA ASP A 214 4.25 -5.92 -0.52
C ASP A 214 3.85 -6.83 -1.69
N GLU A 215 3.73 -6.31 -2.91
CA GLU A 215 3.37 -7.04 -4.13
C GLU A 215 4.51 -7.05 -5.14
N VAL A 216 4.82 -8.24 -5.65
CA VAL A 216 5.80 -8.48 -6.69
C VAL A 216 5.23 -9.40 -7.76
N MET A 217 5.55 -9.09 -9.01
CA MET A 217 5.27 -9.94 -10.16
C MET A 217 6.57 -10.55 -10.67
N ILE A 218 6.55 -11.84 -10.98
CA ILE A 218 7.72 -12.56 -11.46
C ILE A 218 7.32 -13.33 -12.71
N ALA A 219 8.01 -13.08 -13.82
CA ALA A 219 7.91 -13.89 -15.02
C ALA A 219 9.04 -14.92 -15.04
N PHE A 220 8.71 -16.14 -15.46
CA PHE A 220 9.62 -17.27 -15.58
C PHE A 220 9.74 -17.69 -17.04
N ASP A 221 10.93 -18.13 -17.45
CA ASP A 221 11.22 -18.71 -18.77
C ASP A 221 10.96 -20.22 -18.84
N THR A 222 10.21 -20.79 -17.89
CA THR A 222 9.89 -22.21 -17.84
C THR A 222 8.39 -22.44 -17.74
N GLU A 223 7.91 -23.49 -18.42
CA GLU A 223 6.53 -23.98 -18.34
C GLU A 223 6.33 -25.01 -17.20
N ASN A 224 7.41 -25.36 -16.50
CA ASN A 224 7.36 -26.39 -15.45
C ASN A 224 6.78 -25.82 -14.14
N HIS A 225 5.47 -26.00 -13.96
CA HIS A 225 4.75 -25.57 -12.77
C HIS A 225 5.29 -26.16 -11.46
N ASP A 226 5.77 -27.41 -11.45
CA ASP A 226 6.26 -28.05 -10.23
C ASP A 226 7.55 -27.40 -9.71
N VAL A 227 8.43 -27.00 -10.64
CA VAL A 227 9.66 -26.25 -10.33
C VAL A 227 9.30 -24.90 -9.73
N VAL A 228 8.41 -24.13 -10.38
CA VAL A 228 7.98 -22.81 -9.90
C VAL A 228 7.27 -22.91 -8.55
N LYS A 229 6.37 -23.89 -8.38
CA LYS A 229 5.65 -24.13 -7.13
C LYS A 229 6.58 -24.49 -5.98
N SER A 230 7.55 -25.36 -6.22
CA SER A 230 8.54 -25.77 -5.22
C SER A 230 9.46 -24.60 -4.83
N TYR A 231 9.89 -23.80 -5.82
CA TYR A 231 10.65 -22.58 -5.60
C TYR A 231 9.88 -21.59 -4.72
N CYS A 232 8.62 -21.28 -5.08
CA CYS A 232 7.79 -20.36 -4.32
C CYS A 232 7.57 -20.85 -2.88
N ALA A 233 7.24 -22.13 -2.69
CA ALA A 233 7.08 -22.71 -1.35
C ALA A 233 8.35 -22.59 -0.51
N ASN A 234 9.53 -22.76 -1.12
CA ASN A 234 10.81 -22.58 -0.43
C ASN A 234 11.05 -21.11 -0.05
N VAL A 235 10.80 -20.16 -0.96
CA VAL A 235 10.89 -18.72 -0.67
C VAL A 235 9.99 -18.32 0.50
N LEU A 236 8.72 -18.73 0.47
CA LEU A 236 7.76 -18.43 1.53
C LEU A 236 8.20 -19.01 2.88
N ARG A 237 8.67 -20.26 2.89
CA ARG A 237 9.20 -20.92 4.09
C ARG A 237 10.41 -20.17 4.66
N GLN A 238 11.39 -19.81 3.82
CA GLN A 238 12.59 -19.08 4.29
C GLN A 238 12.24 -17.67 4.79
N LEU A 239 11.28 -17.01 4.13
CA LEU A 239 10.78 -15.71 4.55
C LEU A 239 10.13 -15.79 5.94
N GLU A 240 9.24 -16.77 6.15
CA GLU A 240 8.58 -16.98 7.44
C GLU A 240 9.60 -17.28 8.54
N LEU A 241 10.55 -18.19 8.29
CA LEU A 241 11.62 -18.51 9.25
C LEU A 241 12.50 -17.31 9.62
N THR A 242 12.75 -16.40 8.66
CA THR A 242 13.66 -15.26 8.87
C THR A 242 12.96 -14.05 9.47
N THR A 243 11.68 -13.85 9.14
CA THR A 243 10.96 -12.59 9.41
C THR A 243 9.73 -12.75 10.31
N ASN A 244 9.27 -13.98 10.54
CA ASN A 244 7.96 -14.30 11.13
C ASN A 244 6.77 -13.68 10.39
N CYS A 245 6.96 -13.27 9.13
CA CYS A 245 5.91 -12.75 8.25
C CYS A 245 5.61 -13.77 7.16
N THR A 246 4.34 -13.91 6.80
CA THR A 246 3.90 -14.82 5.73
C THR A 246 3.57 -14.03 4.47
N ALA A 247 3.65 -14.71 3.33
CA ALA A 247 3.16 -14.22 2.07
C ALA A 247 2.45 -15.35 1.34
N SER A 248 1.65 -15.00 0.34
CA SER A 248 0.98 -15.96 -0.53
C SER A 248 1.37 -15.69 -1.96
N CYS A 249 1.41 -16.74 -2.78
CA CYS A 249 1.70 -16.58 -4.19
C CYS A 249 0.79 -17.41 -5.10
N GLY A 250 0.38 -16.79 -6.19
CA GLY A 250 -0.42 -17.40 -7.24
C GLY A 250 0.39 -17.57 -8.51
N ILE A 251 0.34 -18.76 -9.09
CA ILE A 251 1.00 -19.13 -10.34
C ILE A 251 -0.06 -19.21 -11.43
N GLY A 252 0.18 -18.58 -12.58
CA GLY A 252 -0.75 -18.65 -13.71
C GLY A 252 -0.07 -18.40 -15.05
N PRO A 253 -0.78 -18.65 -16.16
CA PRO A 253 -0.24 -18.49 -17.51
C PRO A 253 -0.19 -17.03 -17.97
N ASN A 254 -0.74 -16.10 -17.18
CA ASN A 254 -0.62 -14.66 -17.40
C ASN A 254 -0.76 -13.90 -16.08
N ILE A 255 -0.46 -12.60 -16.12
CA ILE A 255 -0.49 -11.70 -14.96
C ILE A 255 -1.86 -11.73 -14.26
N MET A 256 -2.97 -11.65 -15.00
CA MET A 256 -4.31 -11.60 -14.41
C MET A 256 -4.63 -12.87 -13.62
N LEU A 257 -4.40 -14.04 -14.22
CA LEU A 257 -4.67 -15.33 -13.58
C LEU A 257 -3.72 -15.58 -12.40
N SER A 258 -2.46 -15.14 -12.46
CA SER A 258 -1.55 -15.24 -11.30
C SER A 258 -2.05 -14.44 -10.08
N ARG A 259 -2.66 -13.26 -10.31
CA ARG A 259 -3.25 -12.44 -9.24
C ARG A 259 -4.51 -13.07 -8.65
N ILE A 260 -5.37 -13.62 -9.50
CA ILE A 260 -6.52 -14.43 -9.06
C ILE A 260 -6.06 -15.64 -8.25
N ALA A 261 -5.07 -16.39 -8.73
CA ALA A 261 -4.49 -17.52 -8.03
C ALA A 261 -3.99 -17.12 -6.63
N THR A 262 -3.42 -15.92 -6.49
CA THR A 262 -2.95 -15.42 -5.18
C THR A 262 -4.09 -15.20 -4.21
N GLN A 263 -5.27 -14.78 -4.68
CA GLN A 263 -6.44 -14.63 -3.82
C GLN A 263 -6.88 -15.97 -3.24
N TYR A 264 -6.90 -17.03 -4.06
CA TYR A 264 -7.17 -18.40 -3.59
C TYR A 264 -6.06 -18.98 -2.71
N ALA A 265 -4.82 -18.52 -2.88
CA ALA A 265 -3.69 -18.95 -2.09
C ALA A 265 -3.68 -18.36 -0.66
N LYS A 266 -4.35 -17.22 -0.43
CA LYS A 266 -4.29 -16.52 0.86
C LYS A 266 -5.13 -17.23 1.93
N PRO A 267 -4.64 -17.29 3.19
CA PRO A 267 -3.31 -16.87 3.69
C PRO A 267 -2.23 -17.97 3.66
N ASN A 268 -0.96 -17.55 3.62
CA ASN A 268 0.26 -18.36 3.69
C ASN A 268 0.27 -19.58 2.76
N GLY A 269 -0.08 -19.39 1.49
CA GLY A 269 -0.25 -20.48 0.54
C GLY A 269 0.36 -20.27 -0.83
N VAL A 270 0.45 -21.36 -1.58
CA VAL A 270 0.82 -21.39 -3.00
C VAL A 270 -0.32 -22.03 -3.78
N TYR A 271 -0.87 -21.31 -4.75
CA TYR A 271 -1.92 -21.82 -5.64
C TYR A 271 -1.48 -21.70 -7.10
N SER A 272 -1.83 -22.68 -7.93
CA SER A 272 -1.46 -22.72 -9.35
C SER A 272 -2.69 -22.96 -10.19
N ILE A 273 -2.94 -22.09 -11.17
CA ILE A 273 -3.94 -22.29 -12.21
C ILE A 273 -3.24 -22.85 -13.43
N LEU A 274 -3.57 -24.09 -13.80
CA LEU A 274 -3.01 -24.72 -14.99
C LEU A 274 -3.80 -24.29 -16.24
N PRO A 275 -3.18 -24.24 -17.43
CA PRO A 275 -3.85 -23.81 -18.66
C PRO A 275 -5.16 -24.56 -18.95
N GLN A 276 -5.23 -25.85 -18.62
CA GLN A 276 -6.43 -26.67 -18.83
C GLN A 276 -7.60 -26.31 -17.90
N ASP A 277 -7.34 -25.71 -16.74
CA ASP A 277 -8.37 -25.37 -15.74
C ASP A 277 -8.99 -23.99 -16.03
N VAL A 278 -8.37 -23.20 -16.91
CA VAL A 278 -8.78 -21.81 -17.20
C VAL A 278 -10.21 -21.70 -17.73
N PRO A 279 -10.68 -22.52 -18.69
CA PRO A 279 -12.04 -22.39 -19.21
C PRO A 279 -13.12 -22.58 -18.15
N GLU A 280 -12.91 -23.55 -17.24
CA GLU A 280 -13.85 -23.83 -16.14
C GLU A 280 -13.82 -22.71 -15.11
N LEU A 281 -12.63 -22.27 -14.70
CA LEU A 281 -12.47 -21.20 -13.72
C LEU A 281 -13.11 -19.89 -14.20
N VAL A 282 -12.81 -19.47 -15.42
CA VAL A 282 -13.32 -18.22 -16.00
C VAL A 282 -14.83 -18.31 -16.26
N GLY A 283 -15.34 -19.48 -16.62
CA GLY A 283 -16.77 -19.69 -16.86
C GLY A 283 -17.65 -19.51 -15.61
N HIS A 284 -17.09 -19.70 -14.41
CA HIS A 284 -17.82 -19.61 -13.14
C HIS A 284 -17.46 -18.38 -12.30
N MET A 285 -16.45 -17.60 -12.71
CA MET A 285 -15.96 -16.45 -11.95
C MET A 285 -16.91 -15.26 -12.01
N PRO A 286 -17.31 -14.66 -10.88
CA PRO A 286 -18.09 -13.44 -10.89
C PRO A 286 -17.28 -12.27 -11.44
N PHE A 287 -17.93 -11.37 -12.16
CA PHE A 287 -17.27 -10.26 -12.86
C PHE A 287 -16.48 -9.32 -11.92
N SER A 288 -16.87 -9.25 -10.64
CA SER A 288 -16.18 -8.46 -9.62
C SER A 288 -14.80 -9.00 -9.23
N GLU A 289 -14.47 -10.24 -9.56
CA GLU A 289 -13.14 -10.83 -9.29
C GLU A 289 -12.11 -10.49 -10.38
N PHE A 290 -12.57 -10.01 -11.54
CA PHE A 290 -11.69 -9.58 -12.60
C PHE A 290 -10.98 -8.28 -12.23
N MET A 291 -9.67 -8.27 -12.41
CA MET A 291 -8.86 -7.11 -12.09
C MET A 291 -9.09 -5.95 -13.05
N GLY A 292 -9.03 -4.72 -12.52
CA GLY A 292 -9.30 -3.49 -13.28
C GLY A 292 -10.77 -3.07 -13.27
N LEU A 293 -11.64 -3.86 -12.66
CA LEU A 293 -13.06 -3.58 -12.53
C LEU A 293 -13.38 -3.20 -11.08
N GLY A 294 -13.20 -1.92 -10.77
CA GLY A 294 -13.58 -1.32 -9.50
C GLY A 294 -14.97 -0.67 -9.56
N ALA A 295 -15.53 -0.37 -8.39
CA ALA A 295 -16.68 0.53 -8.33
C ALA A 295 -16.29 1.90 -8.89
N VAL A 296 -17.00 2.35 -9.93
CA VAL A 296 -16.96 3.74 -10.36
C VAL A 296 -17.81 4.51 -9.35
N LEU A 297 -17.16 5.20 -8.43
CA LEU A 297 -17.79 6.12 -7.49
C LEU A 297 -17.94 7.51 -8.10
#